data_AF-A0A368BXH8-F1
#
_entry.id   AF-A0A368BXH8-F1
#
_cell.length_a   1.000
_cell.length_b   1.000
_cell.length_c   1.000
_cell.angle_alpha   90.00
_cell.angle_beta   90.00
_cell.angle_gamma   90.00
#
_symmetry.space_group_name_H-M   'P 1'
#
loop_
_entity.id
_entity.type
_entity.pdbx_description
1 polymer ?
#
loop_
_entity_poly.entity_id
_entity_poly.type
_entity_poly.pdbx_seq_one_letter_code
_entity_poly.pdbx_strand_id
1 'polypeptide(L)'
;MKLNIIILLLLLCFGLLIVPLGLFAINDFIFGKYSGDGFVGFYDDYFDLLKNGNLFSWFILFSPYLVYLVVRLIIKFSRKI
;
A
#
# COMPACT_ATOMS: atom_id res chain seq x y z
N MET A 1 18.03 14.74 6.02
CA MET A 1 16.61 15.11 5.82
C MET A 1 16.07 14.68 4.45
N LYS A 2 16.73 15.02 3.33
CA LYS A 2 16.25 14.75 1.96
C LYS A 2 15.98 13.26 1.65
N LEU A 3 16.86 12.34 2.06
CA LEU A 3 16.72 10.90 1.78
C LEU A 3 15.45 10.28 2.38
N ASN A 4 15.05 10.70 3.58
CA ASN A 4 13.87 10.15 4.26
C ASN A 4 12.57 10.52 3.54
N ILE A 5 12.52 11.73 2.98
CA ILE A 5 11.36 12.21 2.21
C ILE A 5 11.25 11.45 0.90
N ILE A 6 12.38 11.21 0.21
CA ILE A 6 12.41 10.42 -1.02
C ILE A 6 11.93 8.98 -0.75
N ILE A 7 12.42 8.35 0.33
CA ILE A 7 11.99 7.01 0.74
C ILE A 7 10.49 6.99 1.06
N LEU A 8 9.98 7.99 1.78
CA LEU A 8 8.55 8.11 2.07
C LEU A 8 7.72 8.20 0.79
N LEU A 9 8.08 9.11 -0.12
CA LEU A 9 7.36 9.29 -1.38
C LEU A 9 7.38 8.02 -2.25
N LEU A 10 8.54 7.36 -2.35
CA LEU A 10 8.65 6.08 -3.06
C LEU A 10 7.72 5.03 -2.45
N LEU A 11 7.74 4.86 -1.12
CA LEU A 11 6.92 3.86 -0.44
C LEU A 11 5.42 4.19 -0.51
N LEU A 12 5.05 5.46 -0.56
CA LEU A 12 3.68 5.88 -0.85
C LEU A 12 3.27 5.53 -2.28
N CYS A 13 4.13 5.75 -3.29
CA CYS A 13 3.84 5.30 -4.65
C CYS A 13 3.63 3.77 -4.72
N PHE A 14 4.40 2.99 -3.94
CA PHE A 14 4.16 1.56 -3.81
C PHE A 14 2.80 1.25 -3.18
N GLY A 15 2.41 1.94 -2.11
CA GLY A 15 1.11 1.74 -1.45
C GLY A 15 -0.07 2.22 -2.29
N LEU A 16 0.18 3.14 -3.21
CA LEU A 16 -0.84 3.72 -4.09
C LEU A 16 -1.02 2.90 -5.37
N LEU A 17 0.05 2.27 -5.87
CA LEU A 17 0.03 1.54 -7.15
C LEU A 17 0.29 0.04 -6.98
N ILE A 18 1.39 -0.36 -6.34
CA ILE A 18 1.82 -1.76 -6.32
C ILE A 18 0.95 -2.61 -5.39
N VAL A 19 0.63 -2.10 -4.19
CA VAL A 19 -0.18 -2.85 -3.23
C VAL A 19 -1.61 -3.08 -3.74
N PRO A 20 -2.33 -2.07 -4.26
CA PRO A 20 -3.66 -2.27 -4.81
C PRO A 20 -3.64 -3.20 -6.04
N LEU A 21 -2.62 -3.10 -6.90
CA LEU A 21 -2.43 -4.03 -8.02
C LEU A 21 -2.32 -5.49 -7.53
N GLY A 22 -1.53 -5.72 -6.47
CA GLY A 22 -1.40 -7.04 -5.87
C GLY A 22 -2.73 -7.56 -5.32
N LEU A 23 -3.50 -6.72 -4.64
CA LEU A 23 -4.82 -7.07 -4.14
C LEU A 23 -5.81 -7.40 -5.27
N PHE A 24 -5.80 -6.63 -6.35
CA PHE A 24 -6.59 -6.91 -7.55
C PHE A 24 -6.20 -8.25 -8.17
N ALA A 25 -4.91 -8.48 -8.41
CA ALA A 25 -4.42 -9.71 -9.03
C ALA A 25 -4.73 -10.95 -8.18
N ILE A 26 -4.56 -10.86 -6.86
CA ILE A 26 -4.93 -11.92 -5.92
C ILE A 26 -6.44 -12.16 -5.95
N ASN A 27 -7.24 -11.09 -5.98
CA ASN A 27 -8.69 -11.22 -6.01
C ASN A 27 -9.15 -11.91 -7.29
N ASP A 28 -8.67 -11.46 -8.45
CA ASP A 28 -9.01 -12.01 -9.77
C ASP A 28 -8.59 -13.48 -9.90
N PHE A 29 -7.43 -13.82 -9.34
CA PHE A 29 -6.89 -15.18 -9.38
C PHE A 29 -7.64 -16.15 -8.45
N ILE A 30 -8.01 -15.71 -7.23
CA ILE A 30 -8.60 -16.59 -6.21
C ILE A 30 -10.13 -16.63 -6.33
N PHE A 31 -10.78 -15.49 -6.50
CA PHE A 31 -12.24 -15.35 -6.48
C PHE A 31 -12.85 -15.29 -7.88
N GLY A 32 -12.02 -15.30 -8.93
CA GLY A 32 -12.44 -15.14 -10.31
C GLY A 32 -12.58 -13.67 -10.69
N LYS A 33 -13.11 -13.41 -11.90
CA LYS A 33 -13.17 -12.06 -12.48
C LYS A 33 -13.73 -11.03 -11.49
N TYR A 34 -12.95 -10.00 -11.21
CA TYR A 34 -13.40 -8.89 -10.38
C TYR A 34 -14.72 -8.31 -10.91
N SER A 35 -15.74 -8.25 -10.04
CA SER A 35 -17.12 -7.99 -10.42
C SER A 35 -17.42 -6.56 -10.90
N GLY A 36 -16.49 -5.62 -10.67
CA GLY A 36 -16.60 -4.22 -11.12
C GLY A 36 -16.15 -4.03 -12.58
N ASP A 37 -15.80 -2.78 -12.95
CA ASP A 37 -15.25 -2.42 -14.27
C ASP A 37 -13.78 -2.90 -14.47
N GLY A 38 -13.48 -4.12 -13.99
CA GLY A 38 -12.17 -4.74 -14.03
C GLY A 38 -11.10 -3.95 -13.28
N PHE A 39 -9.91 -3.89 -13.86
CA PHE A 39 -8.76 -3.21 -13.29
C PHE A 39 -9.01 -1.72 -13.05
N VAL A 40 -9.64 -1.03 -14.00
CA VAL A 40 -9.89 0.42 -13.91
C VAL A 40 -10.91 0.69 -12.80
N GLY A 41 -12.01 -0.06 -12.77
CA GLY A 41 -13.02 0.06 -11.70
C GLY A 41 -12.43 -0.17 -10.30
N PHE A 42 -11.56 -1.16 -10.14
CA PHE A 42 -10.89 -1.41 -8.86
C PHE A 42 -10.07 -0.20 -8.37
N TYR A 43 -9.33 0.46 -9.26
CA TYR A 43 -8.56 1.66 -8.89
C TYR A 43 -9.45 2.85 -8.62
N ASP A 44 -10.51 3.07 -9.41
CA ASP A 44 -11.47 4.15 -9.17
C ASP A 44 -12.12 4.00 -7.79
N ASP A 45 -12.59 2.79 -7.46
CA ASP A 45 -13.12 2.47 -6.13
C ASP A 45 -12.08 2.71 -5.02
N TYR A 46 -10.84 2.27 -5.22
CA TYR A 46 -9.77 2.49 -4.26
C TYR A 46 -9.48 3.98 -4.01
N PHE A 47 -9.42 4.77 -5.09
CA PHE A 47 -9.20 6.22 -4.98
C PHE A 47 -10.38 6.93 -4.34
N ASP A 48 -11.61 6.52 -4.62
CA ASP A 48 -12.79 7.09 -3.99
C ASP A 48 -12.84 6.77 -2.50
N LEU A 49 -12.48 5.54 -2.10
CA LEU A 49 -12.32 5.20 -0.70
C LEU A 49 -11.23 6.04 -0.01
N LEU A 50 -10.10 6.30 -0.68
CA LEU A 50 -9.05 7.18 -0.15
C LEU A 50 -9.57 8.61 0.06
N LYS A 51 -10.25 9.19 -0.94
CA LYS A 51 -10.85 10.53 -0.86
C LYS A 51 -11.89 10.61 0.26
N ASN A 52 -12.67 9.56 0.46
CA ASN A 52 -13.70 9.46 1.49
C ASN A 52 -13.12 9.21 2.90
N GLY A 53 -11.79 9.12 3.05
CA GLY A 53 -11.16 8.95 4.37
C GLY A 53 -11.26 7.52 4.92
N ASN A 54 -11.48 6.51 4.07
CA ASN A 54 -11.59 5.13 4.51
C ASN A 54 -10.28 4.63 5.15
N LEU A 55 -10.36 4.24 6.43
CA LEU A 55 -9.20 3.83 7.21
C LEU A 55 -8.42 2.65 6.59
N PHE A 56 -9.11 1.69 5.98
CA PHE A 56 -8.45 0.52 5.36
C PHE A 56 -7.66 0.92 4.11
N SER A 57 -8.22 1.79 3.26
CA SER A 57 -7.53 2.27 2.06
C SER A 57 -6.32 3.12 2.42
N TRP A 58 -6.43 3.98 3.42
CA TRP A 58 -5.29 4.73 3.96
C TRP A 58 -4.24 3.82 4.59
N PHE A 59 -4.66 2.75 5.29
CA PHE A 59 -3.72 1.75 5.80
C PHE A 59 -2.96 1.05 4.68
N ILE A 60 -3.63 0.65 3.60
CA ILE A 60 -3.00 0.07 2.40
C ILE A 60 -1.95 1.02 1.83
N LEU A 61 -2.29 2.30 1.65
CA LEU A 61 -1.39 3.35 1.17
C LEU A 61 -0.14 3.51 2.04
N PHE A 62 -0.31 3.53 3.36
CA PHE A 62 0.81 3.72 4.30
C PHE A 62 1.54 2.42 4.66
N SER A 63 0.97 1.25 4.34
CA SER A 63 1.49 -0.05 4.75
C SER A 63 2.96 -0.27 4.36
N PRO A 64 3.47 0.11 3.17
CA PRO A 64 4.86 -0.13 2.82
C PRO A 64 5.82 0.71 3.69
N TYR A 65 5.40 1.93 4.03
CA TYR A 65 6.16 2.81 4.91
C TYR A 65 6.16 2.30 6.36
N LEU A 66 5.02 1.82 6.85
CA LEU A 66 4.90 1.22 8.18
C LEU A 66 5.79 -0.03 8.31
N VAL A 67 5.78 -0.91 7.31
CA VAL A 67 6.67 -2.08 7.25
C VAL A 67 8.13 -1.64 7.29
N TYR A 68 8.52 -0.64 6.49
CA TYR A 68 9.87 -0.08 6.51
C TYR A 68 10.27 0.43 7.91
N LEU A 69 9.38 1.16 8.60
CA LEU A 69 9.63 1.64 9.95
C LEU A 69 9.81 0.50 10.95
N VAL A 70 8.94 -0.51 10.91
CA VAL A 70 9.03 -1.68 11.80
C VAL A 70 10.33 -2.44 11.58
N VAL A 71 10.68 -2.75 10.32
CA VAL A 71 11.94 -3.43 9.98
C VAL A 71 13.14 -2.62 10.46
N ARG A 72 13.13 -1.30 10.24
CA ARG A 72 14.20 -0.41 10.70
C ARG A 72 14.34 -0.42 12.22
N LEU A 73 13.23 -0.44 12.95
CA LEU A 73 13.24 -0.54 14.42
C LEU A 73 13.79 -1.88 14.88
N ILE A 74 13.35 -3.00 14.29
CA ILE A 74 13.84 -4.34 14.60
C ILE A 74 15.36 -4.40 14.42
N ILE A 75 15.88 -3.99 13.26
CA ILE A 75 17.32 -3.97 12.99
C ILE A 75 18.07 -3.11 14.01
N LYS A 76 17.51 -1.96 14.39
CA LYS A 76 18.13 -1.08 15.39
C LYS A 76 18.17 -1.74 16.77
N PHE A 77 17.12 -2.44 17.18
CA PHE A 77 17.07 -3.19 18.43
C PHE A 77 18.05 -4.36 18.41
N SER A 78 18.09 -5.14 17.33
CA SER A 78 19.01 -6.28 17.18
C SER A 78 20.49 -5.88 17.19
N ARG A 79 20.83 -4.66 16.76
CA ARG A 79 22.22 -4.14 16.82
C ARG A 79 22.62 -3.58 18.17
N LYS A 80 21.67 -3.38 19.09
CA LYS A 80 21.90 -2.79 20.41
C LYS A 80 22.10 -3.87 21.49
N ILE A 81 21.72 -5.11 21.18
CA ILE A 81 21.97 -6.33 21.96
C ILE A 81 23.31 -6.90 21.50
#